data_AF-A0A7W9M0K8-F1
#
_entry.id   AF-A0A7W9M0K8-F1
#
_cell.length_a   1.000
_cell.length_b   1.000
_cell.length_c   1.000
_cell.angle_alpha   90.00
_cell.angle_beta   90.00
_cell.angle_gamma   90.00
#
_symmetry.space_group_name_H-M   'P 1'
#
loop_
_entity.id
_entity.type
_entity.pdbx_description
1 polymer ?
#
loop_
_entity_poly.entity_id
_entity_poly.type
_entity_poly.pdbx_seq_one_letter_code
_entity_poly.pdbx_strand_id
1 'polypeptide(L)'
;MTIPRPAGFGSGQYNLTVAYAQADKNTGHPYNTDTVTRTLVTTEEGGDATSAPYRHNYTWDGFWPETSPLDLVTDNGSLTFGNPTGSGPNVDWLQLAPLVVASSVKPRR
;
A
#
# COMPACT_ATOMS: atom_id res chain seq x y z
N MET A 1 -3.83 -6.20 -8.64
CA MET A 1 -5.19 -6.22 -8.03
C MET A 1 -5.80 -4.84 -8.22
N THR A 2 -7.06 -4.73 -8.63
CA THR A 2 -7.75 -3.44 -8.79
C THR A 2 -8.98 -3.41 -7.88
N ILE A 3 -9.17 -2.31 -7.16
CA ILE A 3 -10.25 -2.13 -6.19
C ILE A 3 -10.99 -0.81 -6.52
N PRO A 4 -12.32 -0.84 -6.67
CA PRO A 4 -13.09 0.39 -6.83
C PRO A 4 -13.03 1.22 -5.55
N ARG A 5 -12.95 2.54 -5.69
CA ARG A 5 -12.86 3.43 -4.53
C ARG A 5 -14.19 3.45 -3.75
N PRO A 6 -14.18 3.25 -2.41
CA PRO A 6 -15.40 3.37 -1.62
C PRO A 6 -15.96 4.80 -1.65
N ALA A 7 -17.28 4.94 -1.56
CA ALA A 7 -17.92 6.24 -1.46
C ALA A 7 -17.43 6.99 -0.20
N GLY A 8 -17.22 8.31 -0.32
CA GLY A 8 -16.72 9.16 0.76
C GLY A 8 -15.19 9.25 0.87
N PHE A 9 -14.45 8.53 0.03
CA PHE A 9 -12.99 8.63 -0.10
C PHE A 9 -12.64 9.36 -1.39
N GLY A 10 -12.84 10.68 -1.43
CA GLY A 10 -12.56 11.50 -2.62
C GLY A 10 -11.08 11.84 -2.81
N SER A 11 -10.80 12.86 -3.61
CA SER A 11 -9.46 13.45 -3.68
C SER A 11 -8.98 13.92 -2.29
N GLY A 12 -7.68 13.78 -2.02
CA GLY A 12 -7.09 14.14 -0.72
C GLY A 12 -5.87 13.30 -0.35
N GLN A 13 -5.37 13.52 0.86
CA GLN A 13 -4.22 12.81 1.41
C GLN A 13 -4.67 11.70 2.35
N TYR A 14 -4.05 10.54 2.25
CA TYR A 14 -4.41 9.35 2.98
C TYR A 14 -3.19 8.62 3.55
N ASN A 15 -3.42 7.86 4.60
CA ASN A 15 -2.54 6.78 5.02
C ASN A 15 -3.09 5.47 4.45
N LEU A 16 -2.33 4.84 3.56
CA LEU A 16 -2.60 3.51 3.05
C LEU A 16 -1.83 2.51 3.90
N THR A 17 -2.55 1.66 4.62
CA THR A 17 -1.98 0.52 5.32
C THR A 17 -2.23 -0.75 4.52
N VAL A 18 -1.18 -1.55 4.34
CA VAL A 18 -1.21 -2.82 3.63
C VAL A 18 -0.71 -3.91 4.57
N ALA A 19 -1.53 -4.91 4.83
CA ALA A 19 -1.04 -6.15 5.43
C ALA A 19 -0.44 -7.03 4.35
N TYR A 20 0.83 -7.38 4.55
CA TYR A 20 1.61 -8.04 3.52
C TYR A 20 2.52 -9.14 4.08
N ALA A 21 2.83 -10.11 3.22
CA ALA A 21 3.86 -11.11 3.44
C ALA A 21 4.91 -11.08 2.33
N GLN A 22 6.18 -11.20 2.71
CA GLN A 22 7.33 -11.07 1.83
C GLN A 22 8.50 -11.91 2.39
N ALA A 23 8.82 -13.03 1.76
CA ALA A 23 9.96 -13.88 2.15
C ALA A 23 10.94 -14.20 1.00
N ASP A 24 11.09 -13.24 0.08
CA ASP A 24 11.98 -13.35 -1.07
C ASP A 24 13.43 -13.02 -0.69
N LYS A 25 14.33 -13.83 -1.21
CA LYS A 25 15.74 -13.83 -0.82
C LYS A 25 16.61 -14.30 -1.96
N ASN A 26 17.81 -13.74 -2.06
CA ASN A 26 18.82 -14.35 -2.92
C ASN A 26 19.40 -15.59 -2.23
N THR A 27 19.63 -16.66 -2.99
CA THR A 27 20.16 -17.93 -2.49
C THR A 27 21.63 -18.15 -2.84
N GLY A 28 22.38 -17.08 -3.13
CA GLY A 28 23.74 -17.15 -3.67
C GLY A 28 24.87 -17.37 -2.65
N HIS A 29 24.62 -17.17 -1.35
CA HIS A 29 25.65 -17.23 -0.32
C HIS A 29 25.31 -18.23 0.81
N PRO A 30 26.21 -19.18 1.16
CA PRO A 30 25.88 -20.28 2.08
C PRO A 30 25.59 -19.87 3.53
N TYR A 31 26.00 -18.67 3.95
CA TYR A 31 25.95 -18.22 5.35
C TYR A 31 25.24 -16.87 5.54
N ASN A 32 25.02 -16.11 4.47
CA ASN A 32 24.27 -14.85 4.50
C ASN A 32 23.06 -14.99 3.57
N THR A 33 21.86 -14.79 4.09
CA THR A 33 20.67 -14.61 3.25
C THR A 33 20.55 -13.13 2.92
N ASP A 34 20.66 -12.77 1.65
CA ASP A 34 20.36 -11.41 1.22
C ASP A 34 18.84 -11.28 1.11
N THR A 35 18.25 -10.56 2.04
CA THR A 35 16.82 -10.27 2.04
C THR A 35 16.49 -9.29 0.92
N VAL A 36 15.41 -9.58 0.19
CA VAL A 36 14.95 -8.70 -0.89
C VAL A 36 13.83 -7.81 -0.37
N THR A 37 13.94 -6.51 -0.65
CA THR A 37 12.79 -5.60 -0.53
C THR A 37 12.00 -5.65 -1.82
N ARG A 38 10.70 -5.95 -1.72
CA ARG A 38 9.79 -5.81 -2.87
C ARG A 38 9.14 -4.44 -2.86
N THR A 39 8.58 -4.06 -3.99
CA THR A 39 7.85 -2.81 -4.14
C THR A 39 6.39 -3.10 -4.47
N LEU A 40 5.48 -2.34 -3.88
CA LEU A 40 4.10 -2.25 -4.34
C LEU A 40 3.85 -0.84 -4.86
N VAL A 41 3.37 -0.77 -6.10
CA VAL A 41 2.94 0.44 -6.79
C VAL A 41 1.42 0.49 -6.70
N THR A 42 0.91 1.59 -6.16
CA THR A 42 -0.51 1.95 -6.14
C THR A 42 -0.75 2.96 -7.24
N THR A 43 -1.57 2.62 -8.22
CA THR A 43 -1.94 3.50 -9.34
C THR A 43 -3.39 3.89 -9.22
N GLU A 44 -3.65 5.20 -9.21
CA GLU A 44 -4.99 5.76 -9.31
C GLU A 44 -5.42 5.86 -10.77
N GLU A 45 -6.61 5.35 -11.08
CA GLU A 45 -7.25 5.58 -12.38
C GLU A 45 -7.50 7.07 -12.60
N GLY A 46 -6.91 7.63 -13.65
CA GLY A 46 -6.97 9.07 -13.94
C GLY A 46 -6.09 9.94 -13.03
N GLY A 47 -5.23 9.33 -12.22
CA GLY A 47 -4.29 10.00 -11.33
C GLY A 47 -2.88 9.43 -11.41
N ASP A 48 -2.13 9.58 -10.32
CA ASP A 48 -0.71 9.23 -10.25
C ASP A 48 -0.46 7.79 -9.75
N ALA A 49 0.79 7.36 -9.89
CA ALA A 49 1.28 6.11 -9.30
C ALA A 49 2.24 6.40 -8.15
N THR A 50 1.97 5.82 -6.98
CA THR A 50 2.79 5.92 -5.77
C THR A 50 3.44 4.57 -5.45
N SER A 51 4.75 4.57 -5.23
CA SER A 51 5.53 3.38 -4.92
C SER A 51 5.91 3.33 -3.45
N ALA A 52 5.73 2.18 -2.81
CA ALA A 52 6.16 1.93 -1.43
C ALA A 52 7.03 0.67 -1.32
N PRO A 53 8.09 0.68 -0.49
CA PRO A 53 8.93 -0.48 -0.24
C PRO A 53 8.32 -1.40 0.83
N TYR A 54 8.45 -2.71 0.62
CA TYR A 54 7.96 -3.76 1.51
C TYR A 54 9.12 -4.68 1.84
N ARG A 55 9.62 -4.56 3.07
CA ARG A 55 10.80 -5.29 3.54
C ARG A 55 10.46 -6.77 3.69
N HIS A 56 11.48 -7.60 3.51
CA HIS A 56 11.37 -9.01 3.86
C HIS A 56 10.94 -9.19 5.33
N ASN A 57 9.90 -9.98 5.56
CA ASN A 57 9.35 -10.29 6.89
C ASN A 57 9.36 -11.81 7.21
N TYR A 58 10.28 -12.55 6.58
CA TYR A 58 10.74 -13.90 6.95
C TYR A 58 9.85 -15.09 6.61
N THR A 59 8.57 -14.88 6.30
CA THR A 59 7.68 -15.96 5.89
C THR A 59 6.60 -15.46 4.92
N TRP A 60 6.20 -16.32 3.98
CA TRP A 60 5.08 -16.04 3.07
C TRP A 60 3.71 -16.13 3.75
N ASP A 61 3.66 -16.65 4.98
CA ASP A 61 2.46 -16.82 5.78
C ASP A 61 2.34 -15.80 6.94
N GLY A 62 3.36 -14.95 7.13
CA GLY A 62 3.39 -13.93 8.18
C GLY A 62 3.02 -12.57 7.66
N PHE A 63 1.76 -12.16 7.88
CA PHE A 63 1.25 -10.88 7.39
C PHE A 63 1.44 -9.76 8.41
N TRP A 64 2.25 -8.75 8.06
CA TRP A 64 2.52 -7.59 8.90
C TRP A 64 2.00 -6.32 8.20
N PRO A 65 1.49 -5.32 8.94
CA PRO A 65 1.06 -4.06 8.33
C PRO A 65 2.25 -3.14 8.04
N GLU A 66 2.25 -2.50 6.87
CA GLU A 66 3.08 -1.34 6.55
C GLU A 66 2.15 -0.19 6.15
N THR A 67 2.43 1.02 6.65
CA THR A 67 1.66 2.23 6.32
C THR A 67 2.51 3.19 5.51
N SER A 68 1.99 3.67 4.39
CA SER A 68 2.63 4.68 3.55
C SER A 68 1.63 5.80 3.20
N PRO A 69 2.12 7.04 3.01
CA PRO A 69 1.29 8.11 2.51
C PRO A 69 0.83 7.83 1.08
N LEU A 70 -0.40 8.23 0.76
CA LEU A 70 -1.00 8.16 -0.57
C LEU A 70 -1.79 9.44 -0.83
N ASP A 71 -1.41 10.19 -1.85
CA ASP A 71 -2.17 11.34 -2.32
C ASP A 71 -3.06 10.91 -3.50
N LEU A 72 -4.34 11.25 -3.44
CA LEU A 72 -5.34 10.92 -4.45
C LEU A 72 -5.88 12.20 -5.08
N VAL A 73 -5.96 12.25 -6.40
CA VAL A 73 -6.34 13.46 -7.16
C VAL A 73 -7.72 13.35 -7.82
N THR A 74 -8.29 12.15 -7.89
CA THR A 74 -9.65 11.93 -8.40
C THR A 74 -10.62 11.64 -7.25
N ASP A 75 -11.91 11.83 -7.49
CA ASP A 75 -12.92 11.59 -6.46
C ASP A 75 -13.37 10.12 -6.37
N ASN A 76 -13.15 9.34 -7.42
CA ASN A 76 -13.69 7.98 -7.53
C ASN A 76 -12.81 6.99 -8.33
N GLY A 77 -11.63 7.40 -8.79
CA GLY A 77 -10.76 6.55 -9.60
C GLY A 77 -10.39 5.26 -8.87
N SER A 78 -10.49 4.12 -9.56
CA SER A 78 -10.11 2.83 -8.99
C SER A 78 -8.63 2.83 -8.59
N LEU A 79 -8.28 2.05 -7.56
CA LEU A 79 -6.89 1.87 -7.14
C LEU A 79 -6.38 0.51 -7.61
N THR A 80 -5.28 0.52 -8.36
CA THR A 80 -4.60 -0.70 -8.81
C THR A 80 -3.30 -0.87 -8.04
N PHE A 81 -3.14 -2.03 -7.40
CA PHE A 81 -1.98 -2.43 -6.63
C PHE A 81 -1.22 -3.52 -7.38
N GLY A 82 0.07 -3.31 -7.61
CA GLY A 82 0.92 -4.29 -8.28
C GLY A 82 2.37 -3.83 -8.36
N ASN A 83 3.16 -4.48 -9.21
CA ASN A 83 4.50 -4.01 -9.52
C ASN A 83 4.70 -4.19 -11.04
N PRO A 84 4.86 -3.11 -11.82
CA PRO A 84 4.95 -3.20 -13.28
C PRO A 84 6.26 -3.83 -13.76
N THR A 85 7.30 -3.88 -12.92
CA THR A 85 8.63 -4.40 -13.27
C THR A 85 8.96 -5.73 -12.60
N GLY A 86 8.03 -6.32 -11.83
CA GLY A 86 8.28 -7.56 -11.11
C GLY A 86 7.12 -8.00 -10.24
N SER A 87 7.39 -8.83 -9.23
CA SER A 87 6.38 -9.23 -8.26
C SER A 87 6.30 -8.22 -7.10
N GLY A 88 5.10 -7.93 -6.63
CA GLY A 88 4.87 -7.26 -5.34
C GLY A 88 4.95 -8.23 -4.16
N PRO A 89 4.77 -7.76 -2.90
CA PRO A 89 4.52 -8.67 -1.79
C PRO A 89 3.15 -9.37 -1.95
N ASN A 90 2.91 -10.44 -1.20
CA ASN A 90 1.56 -10.98 -1.04
C ASN A 90 0.75 -10.00 -0.19
N VAL A 91 -0.49 -9.70 -0.58
CA VAL A 91 -1.37 -8.76 0.12
C VAL A 91 -2.55 -9.52 0.69
N ASP A 92 -2.87 -9.28 1.96
CA ASP A 92 -4.04 -9.84 2.65
C ASP A 92 -5.18 -8.81 2.71
N TRP A 93 -4.94 -7.69 3.38
CA TRP A 93 -5.91 -6.60 3.47
C TRP A 93 -5.27 -5.23 3.25
N LEU A 94 -6.15 -4.28 2.93
CA LEU A 94 -5.83 -2.88 2.72
C LEU A 94 -6.74 -2.02 3.58
N GLN A 95 -6.19 -0.96 4.16
CA GLN A 95 -6.95 0.07 4.87
C GLN A 95 -6.55 1.42 4.30
N LEU A 96 -7.54 2.21 3.91
CA LEU A 96 -7.36 3.59 3.50
C LEU A 96 -7.93 4.51 4.59
N ALA A 97 -7.12 5.37 5.17
CA ALA A 97 -7.53 6.30 6.22
C ALA A 97 -7.22 7.75 5.80
N PRO A 98 -8.18 8.69 5.83
CA PRO A 98 -7.89 10.10 5.54
C PRO A 98 -6.83 10.63 6.50
N LEU A 99 -5.81 11.33 5.98
CA LEU A 99 -4.77 11.95 6.81
C LEU A 99 -5.36 13.02 7.73
N VAL A 100 -6.39 13.73 7.25
CA VAL A 100 -7.15 14.71 8.01
C VAL A 100 -8.64 14.38 7.87
N VAL A 101 -9.32 14.13 8.99
CA VAL A 101 -10.73 13.70 9.00
C VAL A 101 -11.71 14.89 8.95
N ALA A 102 -11.27 16.09 9.35
CA ALA A 102 -11.95 17.37 9.16
C ALA A 102 -11.06 18.54 9.63
N SER A 103 -11.10 19.67 8.92
CA SER A 103 -10.54 20.95 9.39
C SER A 103 -11.54 21.81 10.19
N SER A 104 -12.79 21.35 10.35
CA SER A 104 -13.77 21.99 11.22
C SER A 104 -14.51 20.96 12.09
N VAL A 105 -14.46 21.16 13.42
CA VAL A 105 -15.23 20.39 14.40
C VAL A 105 -16.47 21.21 14.76
N LYS A 106 -17.68 20.66 14.57
CA LYS A 106 -18.90 21.29 15.08
C LYS A 106 -19.01 20.95 16.58
N PRO A 107 -18.94 21.91 17.51
CA PRO A 107 -19.10 21.60 18.92
C PRO A 107 -20.51 21.06 19.17
N ARG A 108 -20.64 20.02 20.01
CA ARG A 108 -21.95 19.63 20.54
C ARG A 108 -22.50 20.78 21.38
N ARG A 109 -23.69 21.27 21.01
CA ARG A 109 -24.48 22.18 21.85
C ARG A 109 -25.24 21.38 22.90
#